data_AF-A0A7Y0P3P8-F1
#
_entry.id   AF-A0A7Y0P3P8-F1
#
_cell.length_a   1.000
_cell.length_b   1.000
_cell.length_c   1.000
_cell.angle_alpha   90.00
_cell.angle_beta   90.00
_cell.angle_gamma   90.00
#
_symmetry.space_group_name_H-M   'P 1'
#
loop_
_entity.id
_entity.type
_entity.pdbx_description
1 polymer ?
#
loop_
_entity_poly.entity_id
_entity_poly.type
_entity_poly.pdbx_seq_one_letter_code
_entity_poly.pdbx_strand_id
1 'polypeptide(L)'
;MVAAGAYLARIDMPRPPVGLYTPADVAVLCAGVVLAPLLYARLPGVWVAALFGLVLCTAVQFTLAPLCGGRWAWLLALAATGATAGASFGDLSVAVRAGTGVLLAVAVVGVANLWAQSGMRSGQVAALAAVLTCYDLIATTLTHVTADFFDQVRGRPFAPLLALTGGTRPVGVGLGDLLLLVLFPLVAAKAYGRTAALLAGVVGVAVTSAISALFALDALTAGFPLLTVLGPLIVAQHLVWSRRTGGERSTAEWRAGAPRPAPRGRDRAPDPALIAALGLTAPADLPEGAWVAVADGGRIVGTGASAGLARRNARERGEPTAVVAVRQV
;
A
#
# COMPACT_ATOMS: atom_id res chain seq x y z
N MET A 1 -0.08 -6.14 11.97
CA MET A 1 0.71 -6.82 10.91
C MET A 1 0.66 -8.34 10.99
N VAL A 2 1.09 -8.98 12.10
CA VAL A 2 1.09 -10.47 12.22
C VAL A 2 -0.29 -11.08 11.97
N ALA A 3 -1.33 -10.56 12.64
CA ALA A 3 -2.71 -11.02 12.44
C ALA A 3 -3.15 -10.88 10.97
N ALA A 4 -2.81 -9.77 10.32
CA ALA A 4 -3.15 -9.53 8.92
C ALA A 4 -2.43 -10.49 7.96
N GLY A 5 -1.16 -10.82 8.24
CA GLY A 5 -0.40 -11.80 7.45
C GLY A 5 -0.89 -13.23 7.67
N ALA A 6 -1.26 -13.59 8.89
CA ALA A 6 -1.88 -14.88 9.20
C ALA A 6 -3.25 -15.01 8.51
N TYR A 7 -4.05 -13.95 8.52
CA TYR A 7 -5.32 -13.88 7.79
C TYR A 7 -5.09 -14.08 6.29
N LEU A 8 -4.15 -13.35 5.68
CA LEU A 8 -3.81 -13.48 4.26
C LEU A 8 -3.41 -14.92 3.87
N ALA A 9 -2.69 -15.60 4.76
CA ALA A 9 -2.16 -16.94 4.53
C ALA A 9 -3.19 -18.06 4.74
N ARG A 10 -4.21 -17.85 5.57
CA ARG A 10 -5.13 -18.92 6.00
C ARG A 10 -6.55 -18.73 5.54
N ILE A 11 -6.96 -17.49 5.25
CA ILE A 11 -8.35 -17.14 5.02
C ILE A 11 -8.50 -16.55 3.62
N ASP A 12 -9.32 -17.24 2.83
CA ASP A 12 -9.77 -16.76 1.53
C ASP A 12 -11.04 -15.94 1.71
N MET A 13 -10.93 -14.64 1.46
CA MET A 13 -12.12 -13.80 1.42
C MET A 13 -12.99 -14.22 0.22
N PRO A 14 -14.32 -14.34 0.40
CA PRO A 14 -15.24 -14.52 -0.71
C PRO A 14 -14.96 -13.45 -1.76
N ARG A 15 -14.84 -13.86 -3.03
CA ARG A 15 -14.43 -12.97 -4.12
C ARG A 15 -15.21 -11.65 -4.00
N PRO A 16 -14.52 -10.51 -3.84
CA PRO A 16 -15.22 -9.25 -3.72
C PRO A 16 -15.93 -8.94 -5.04
N PRO A 17 -17.03 -8.16 -4.98
CA PRO A 17 -17.68 -7.63 -6.18
C PRO A 17 -16.79 -6.63 -6.94
N VAL A 18 -15.63 -6.26 -6.38
CA VAL A 18 -14.68 -5.33 -6.98
C VAL A 18 -13.68 -6.14 -7.83
N GLY A 19 -13.63 -5.83 -9.13
CA GLY A 19 -12.70 -6.44 -10.08
C GLY A 19 -11.23 -6.12 -9.78
N LEU A 20 -10.34 -6.46 -10.72
CA LEU A 20 -8.93 -6.07 -10.63
C LEU A 20 -8.82 -4.55 -10.47
N TYR A 21 -8.15 -4.09 -9.41
CA TYR A 21 -7.91 -2.66 -9.21
C TYR A 21 -7.24 -2.08 -10.45
N THR A 22 -7.86 -1.06 -11.02
CA THR A 22 -7.34 -0.23 -12.09
C THR A 22 -6.80 1.08 -11.53
N PRO A 23 -5.97 1.84 -12.28
CA PRO A 23 -5.56 3.18 -11.88
C PRO A 23 -6.74 4.13 -11.63
N ALA A 24 -7.86 3.95 -12.35
CA ALA A 24 -9.08 4.73 -12.16
C ALA A 24 -9.70 4.47 -10.77
N ASP A 25 -9.72 3.22 -10.32
CA ASP A 25 -10.22 2.87 -8.98
C ASP A 25 -9.38 3.52 -7.88
N VAL A 26 -8.05 3.56 -8.06
CA VAL A 26 -7.14 4.27 -7.13
C VAL A 26 -7.42 5.77 -7.14
N ALA A 27 -7.70 6.37 -8.30
CA ALA A 27 -8.04 7.78 -8.38
C ALA A 27 -9.36 8.10 -7.66
N VAL A 28 -10.40 7.28 -7.83
CA VAL A 28 -11.68 7.42 -7.12
C VAL A 28 -11.47 7.27 -5.62
N LEU A 29 -10.67 6.29 -5.19
CA LEU A 29 -10.33 6.07 -3.80
C LEU A 29 -9.60 7.27 -3.20
N CYS A 30 -8.61 7.81 -3.91
CA CYS A 30 -7.91 9.04 -3.52
C CYS A 30 -8.87 10.22 -3.40
N ALA A 31 -9.76 10.43 -4.38
CA ALA A 31 -10.75 11.50 -4.33
C ALA A 31 -11.68 11.36 -3.11
N GLY A 32 -12.15 10.15 -2.84
CA GLY A 32 -12.97 9.87 -1.65
C GLY A 32 -12.25 10.19 -0.34
N VAL A 33 -10.98 9.78 -0.21
CA VAL A 33 -10.18 10.06 0.99
C VAL A 33 -9.93 11.56 1.20
N VAL A 34 -9.71 12.31 0.11
CA VAL A 34 -9.50 13.77 0.18
C VAL A 34 -10.81 14.52 0.50
N LEU A 35 -11.93 14.08 -0.08
CA LEU A 35 -13.22 14.76 0.07
C LEU A 35 -13.91 14.44 1.40
N ALA A 36 -13.71 13.24 1.95
CA ALA A 36 -14.43 12.80 3.15
C ALA A 36 -14.22 13.73 4.37
N PRO A 37 -12.99 14.14 4.73
CA PRO A 37 -12.78 15.07 5.85
C PRO A 37 -13.46 16.42 5.67
N LEU A 38 -13.50 16.94 4.43
CA LEU A 38 -14.17 18.20 4.10
C LEU A 38 -15.69 18.09 4.30
N LEU A 39 -16.26 16.93 3.99
CA LEU A 39 -17.68 16.65 4.21
C LEU A 39 -17.99 16.50 5.70
N TYR A 40 -17.13 15.80 6.46
CA TYR A 40 -17.30 15.58 7.90
C TYR A 40 -17.25 16.87 8.70
N ALA A 41 -16.41 17.83 8.30
CA ALA A 41 -16.33 19.15 8.92
C ALA A 41 -17.68 19.91 8.88
N ARG A 42 -18.59 19.57 7.95
CA ARG A 42 -19.91 20.19 7.84
C ARG A 42 -21.02 19.46 8.60
N LEU A 43 -20.74 18.26 9.11
CA LEU A 43 -21.75 17.43 9.77
C LEU A 43 -21.71 17.62 11.30
N PRO A 44 -22.86 17.54 11.99
CA PRO A 44 -22.86 17.48 13.44
C PRO A 44 -22.12 16.24 13.94
N GLY A 45 -21.42 16.39 15.07
CA GLY A 45 -20.54 15.36 15.61
C GLY A 45 -21.16 13.97 15.82
N VAL A 46 -22.43 13.95 16.23
CA VAL A 46 -23.20 12.72 16.45
C VAL A 46 -23.35 11.93 15.15
N TRP A 47 -23.58 12.61 14.03
CA TRP A 47 -23.68 11.96 12.71
C TRP A 47 -22.33 11.41 12.25
N VAL A 48 -21.24 12.14 12.51
CA VAL A 48 -19.88 11.67 12.21
C VAL A 48 -19.56 10.40 13.00
N ALA A 49 -19.85 10.38 14.31
CA ALA A 49 -19.66 9.21 15.16
C ALA A 49 -20.54 8.02 14.74
N ALA A 50 -21.81 8.27 14.41
CA ALA A 50 -22.72 7.23 13.93
C ALA A 50 -22.26 6.65 12.59
N LEU A 51 -21.80 7.48 11.66
CA LEU A 51 -21.26 7.06 10.36
C LEU A 51 -20.01 6.20 10.55
N PHE A 52 -19.05 6.63 11.37
CA PHE A 52 -17.87 5.82 11.65
C PHE A 52 -18.22 4.52 12.40
N GLY A 53 -19.18 4.56 13.33
CA GLY A 53 -19.69 3.36 14.00
C GLY A 53 -20.28 2.37 13.00
N LEU A 54 -21.07 2.84 12.04
CA LEU A 54 -21.62 2.01 10.96
C LEU A 54 -20.51 1.43 10.08
N VAL A 55 -19.57 2.26 9.63
CA VAL A 55 -18.43 1.84 8.78
C VAL A 55 -17.55 0.82 9.50
N LEU A 56 -17.24 1.01 10.78
CA LEU A 56 -16.48 0.05 11.57
C LEU A 56 -17.26 -1.24 11.80
N CYS A 57 -18.56 -1.15 12.11
CA CYS A 57 -19.41 -2.32 12.29
C CYS A 57 -19.45 -3.17 11.00
N THR A 58 -19.65 -2.56 9.84
CA THR A 58 -19.68 -3.29 8.56
C THR A 58 -18.30 -3.84 8.20
N ALA A 59 -17.22 -3.09 8.42
CA ALA A 59 -15.87 -3.57 8.20
C ALA A 59 -15.53 -4.76 9.10
N VAL A 60 -15.88 -4.71 10.38
CA VAL A 60 -15.66 -5.82 11.33
C VAL A 60 -16.49 -7.03 10.96
N GLN A 61 -17.77 -6.84 10.61
CA GLN A 61 -18.63 -7.92 10.14
C GLN A 61 -18.01 -8.60 8.91
N PHE A 62 -17.57 -7.83 7.94
CA PHE A 62 -16.97 -8.35 6.72
C PHE A 62 -15.68 -9.13 7.02
N THR A 63 -14.81 -8.62 7.91
CA THR A 63 -13.58 -9.31 8.32
C THR A 63 -13.86 -10.63 9.01
N LEU A 64 -14.88 -10.69 9.87
CA LEU A 64 -15.20 -11.86 10.68
C LEU A 64 -16.06 -12.90 9.93
N ALA A 65 -16.80 -12.50 8.90
CA ALA A 65 -17.72 -13.39 8.19
C ALA A 65 -17.06 -14.68 7.65
N PRO A 66 -15.84 -14.66 7.09
CA PRO A 66 -15.15 -15.88 6.66
C PRO A 66 -14.68 -16.77 7.82
N LEU A 67 -14.56 -16.23 9.04
CA LEU A 67 -14.03 -16.95 10.21
C LEU A 67 -15.13 -17.68 10.99
N CYS A 68 -16.26 -17.03 11.24
CA CYS A 68 -17.34 -17.57 12.08
C CYS A 68 -18.69 -17.66 11.37
N GLY A 69 -18.76 -17.30 10.08
CA GLY A 69 -19.99 -17.25 9.30
C GLY A 69 -20.76 -15.93 9.46
N GLY A 70 -21.59 -15.59 8.47
CA GLY A 70 -22.24 -14.28 8.37
C GLY A 70 -23.10 -13.90 9.57
N ARG A 71 -23.85 -14.86 10.16
CA ARG A 71 -24.72 -14.60 11.31
C ARG A 71 -23.93 -14.20 12.56
N TRP A 72 -22.86 -14.93 12.86
CA TRP A 72 -22.05 -14.71 14.06
C TRP A 72 -21.18 -13.48 13.90
N ALA A 73 -20.68 -13.23 12.69
CA ALA A 73 -19.96 -12.00 12.38
C ALA A 73 -20.83 -10.75 12.60
N TRP A 74 -22.11 -10.78 12.20
CA TRP A 74 -23.05 -9.69 12.49
C TRP A 74 -23.28 -9.53 14.00
N LEU A 75 -23.55 -10.62 14.71
CA LEU A 75 -23.76 -10.57 16.17
C LEU A 75 -22.53 -10.00 16.89
N LEU A 76 -21.32 -10.45 16.55
CA LEU A 76 -20.08 -9.96 17.16
C LEU A 76 -19.81 -8.50 16.80
N ALA A 77 -20.02 -8.09 15.55
CA ALA A 77 -19.81 -6.71 15.11
C ALA A 77 -20.79 -5.75 15.77
N LEU A 78 -22.08 -6.11 15.83
CA LEU A 78 -23.11 -5.33 16.51
C LEU A 78 -22.88 -5.28 18.02
N ALA A 79 -22.50 -6.39 18.65
CA ALA A 79 -22.18 -6.43 20.07
C ALA A 79 -20.97 -5.55 20.40
N ALA A 80 -19.88 -5.64 19.64
CA ALA A 80 -18.68 -4.84 19.88
C ALA A 80 -18.92 -3.34 19.64
N THR A 81 -19.65 -3.00 18.57
CA THR A 81 -20.01 -1.61 18.26
C THR A 81 -21.00 -1.07 19.30
N GLY A 82 -22.05 -1.82 19.61
CA GLY A 82 -23.05 -1.46 20.63
C GLY A 82 -22.45 -1.30 22.02
N ALA A 83 -21.55 -2.20 22.44
CA ALA A 83 -20.84 -2.07 23.71
C ALA A 83 -19.94 -0.83 23.75
N THR A 84 -19.26 -0.51 22.65
CA THR A 84 -18.41 0.70 22.55
C THR A 84 -19.27 1.97 22.61
N ALA A 85 -20.42 2.00 21.94
CA ALA A 85 -21.38 3.10 22.01
C ALA A 85 -21.99 3.23 23.40
N GLY A 86 -22.42 2.11 24.00
CA GLY A 86 -22.97 2.06 25.36
C GLY A 86 -21.98 2.57 26.41
N ALA A 87 -20.70 2.17 26.30
CA ALA A 87 -19.62 2.69 27.13
C ALA A 87 -19.44 4.21 27.00
N SER A 88 -19.71 4.77 25.82
CA SER A 88 -19.69 6.22 25.61
C SER A 88 -20.83 6.95 26.31
N PHE A 89 -22.01 6.34 26.41
CA PHE A 89 -23.13 6.92 27.17
C PHE A 89 -22.92 6.82 28.69
N GLY A 90 -22.11 5.86 29.13
CA GLY A 90 -21.72 5.71 30.55
C GLY A 90 -20.42 6.43 30.93
N ASP A 91 -19.89 7.32 30.08
CA ASP A 91 -18.64 8.07 30.28
C ASP A 91 -17.39 7.19 30.59
N LEU A 92 -17.39 5.94 30.14
CA LEU A 92 -16.31 4.98 30.33
C LEU A 92 -15.21 5.18 29.26
N SER A 93 -14.51 6.30 29.32
CA SER A 93 -13.51 6.73 28.32
C SER A 93 -12.45 5.67 27.98
N VAL A 94 -11.98 4.91 28.97
CA VAL A 94 -11.01 3.81 28.77
C VAL A 94 -11.62 2.68 27.94
N ALA A 95 -12.87 2.30 28.23
CA ALA A 95 -13.58 1.25 27.50
C ALA A 95 -13.90 1.69 26.06
N VAL A 96 -14.31 2.95 25.86
CA VAL A 96 -14.53 3.53 24.51
C VAL A 96 -13.26 3.48 23.67
N ARG A 97 -12.12 3.89 24.24
CA ARG A 97 -10.82 3.87 23.57
C ARG A 97 -10.38 2.45 23.22
N ALA A 98 -10.49 1.52 24.17
CA ALA A 98 -10.14 0.12 23.94
C ALA A 98 -11.04 -0.53 22.88
N GLY A 99 -12.36 -0.34 22.98
CA GLY A 99 -13.33 -0.84 22.01
C GLY A 99 -13.10 -0.29 20.61
N THR A 100 -12.92 1.02 20.48
CA THR A 100 -12.60 1.67 19.20
C THR A 100 -11.28 1.14 18.62
N GLY A 101 -10.24 0.99 19.44
CA GLY A 101 -8.96 0.45 19.00
C GLY A 101 -9.06 -0.99 18.48
N VAL A 102 -9.84 -1.85 19.14
CA VAL A 102 -10.10 -3.23 18.69
C VAL A 102 -10.87 -3.24 17.37
N LEU A 103 -11.95 -2.45 17.27
CA LEU A 103 -12.73 -2.33 16.04
C LEU A 103 -11.88 -1.86 14.86
N LEU A 104 -11.05 -0.82 15.06
CA LEU A 104 -10.11 -0.32 14.07
C LEU A 104 -9.09 -1.38 13.66
N ALA A 105 -8.48 -2.09 14.62
CA ALA A 105 -7.49 -3.11 14.33
C ALA A 105 -8.09 -4.25 13.47
N VAL A 106 -9.28 -4.72 13.80
CA VAL A 106 -9.99 -5.75 13.03
C VAL A 106 -10.40 -5.22 11.66
N ALA A 107 -10.94 -4.01 11.58
CA ALA A 107 -11.31 -3.38 10.32
C ALA A 107 -10.12 -3.22 9.38
N VAL A 108 -8.98 -2.71 9.87
CA VAL A 108 -7.74 -2.55 9.09
C VAL A 108 -7.22 -3.90 8.59
N VAL A 109 -7.25 -4.96 9.42
CA VAL A 109 -6.89 -6.32 8.99
C VAL A 109 -7.75 -6.76 7.82
N GLY A 110 -9.07 -6.57 7.90
CA GLY A 110 -10.00 -6.94 6.85
C GLY A 110 -9.82 -6.14 5.57
N VAL A 111 -9.86 -4.81 5.65
CA VAL A 111 -9.75 -3.93 4.48
C VAL A 111 -8.40 -4.11 3.77
N ALA A 112 -7.31 -4.22 4.53
CA ALA A 112 -6.00 -4.47 3.92
C ALA A 112 -5.94 -5.83 3.20
N ASN A 113 -6.53 -6.88 3.80
CA ASN A 113 -6.64 -8.19 3.16
C ASN A 113 -7.56 -8.17 1.95
N LEU A 114 -8.69 -7.47 2.03
CA LEU A 114 -9.62 -7.30 0.94
C LEU A 114 -8.89 -6.74 -0.28
N TRP A 115 -8.19 -5.62 -0.12
CA TRP A 115 -7.48 -4.98 -1.23
C TRP A 115 -6.32 -5.84 -1.73
N ALA A 116 -5.52 -6.40 -0.83
CA ALA A 116 -4.42 -7.27 -1.19
C ALA A 116 -4.89 -8.51 -1.97
N GLN A 117 -5.98 -9.14 -1.53
CA GLN A 117 -6.54 -10.35 -2.15
C GLN A 117 -7.29 -10.05 -3.46
N SER A 118 -7.93 -8.87 -3.59
CA SER A 118 -8.59 -8.38 -4.82
C SER A 118 -7.63 -8.09 -5.97
N GLY A 119 -6.32 -8.21 -5.74
CA GLY A 119 -5.32 -8.05 -6.78
C GLY A 119 -4.59 -6.70 -6.78
N MET A 120 -4.75 -5.89 -5.73
CA MET A 120 -3.99 -4.63 -5.60
C MET A 120 -2.48 -4.90 -5.69
N ARG A 121 -1.81 -4.16 -6.57
CA ARG A 121 -0.38 -4.28 -6.86
C ARG A 121 0.44 -3.32 -6.00
N SER A 122 1.73 -3.60 -5.85
CA SER A 122 2.59 -2.78 -4.97
C SER A 122 2.75 -1.35 -5.51
N GLY A 123 2.76 -1.19 -6.84
CA GLY A 123 2.75 0.14 -7.48
C GLY A 123 1.49 0.95 -7.20
N GLN A 124 0.33 0.29 -7.02
CA GLN A 124 -0.91 0.98 -6.65
C GLN A 124 -0.88 1.46 -5.21
N VAL A 125 -0.33 0.66 -4.30
CA VAL A 125 -0.13 1.07 -2.91
C VAL A 125 0.87 2.22 -2.83
N ALA A 126 1.94 2.20 -3.63
CA ALA A 126 2.89 3.29 -3.71
C ALA A 126 2.27 4.57 -4.28
N ALA A 127 1.44 4.48 -5.32
CA ALA A 127 0.71 5.63 -5.85
C ALA A 127 -0.26 6.22 -4.82
N LEU A 128 -1.02 5.37 -4.12
CA LEU A 128 -1.89 5.79 -3.03
C LEU A 128 -1.09 6.49 -1.92
N ALA A 129 0.04 5.91 -1.51
CA ALA A 129 0.91 6.49 -0.51
C ALA A 129 1.45 7.87 -0.94
N ALA A 130 1.88 8.01 -2.21
CA ALA A 130 2.34 9.29 -2.74
C ALA A 130 1.25 10.37 -2.73
N VAL A 131 0.03 10.03 -3.16
CA VAL A 131 -1.10 10.97 -3.13
C VAL A 131 -1.45 11.36 -1.69
N LEU A 132 -1.50 10.38 -0.78
CA LEU A 132 -1.80 10.64 0.62
C LEU A 132 -0.68 11.44 1.31
N THR A 133 0.58 11.26 0.93
CA THR A 133 1.68 12.14 1.37
C THR A 133 1.42 13.59 0.98
N CYS A 134 1.06 13.85 -0.28
CA CYS A 134 0.76 15.20 -0.74
C CYS A 134 -0.46 15.78 0.01
N TYR A 135 -1.52 14.99 0.14
CA TYR A 135 -2.71 15.39 0.88
C TYR A 135 -2.40 15.70 2.35
N ASP A 136 -1.71 14.82 3.05
CA ASP A 136 -1.41 14.96 4.48
C ASP A 136 -0.49 16.15 4.75
N LEU A 137 0.48 16.41 3.86
CA LEU A 137 1.31 17.60 3.91
C LEU A 137 0.47 18.87 3.75
N ILE A 138 -0.39 18.94 2.73
CA ILE A 138 -1.23 20.12 2.47
C ILE A 138 -2.24 20.30 3.60
N ALA A 139 -2.93 19.23 3.99
CA ALA A 139 -3.97 19.24 5.00
C ALA A 139 -3.41 19.67 6.37
N THR A 140 -2.20 19.24 6.71
CA THR A 140 -1.58 19.51 8.02
C THR A 140 -0.76 20.81 8.05
N THR A 141 -0.12 21.21 6.95
CA THR A 141 0.74 22.42 6.93
C THR A 141 0.08 23.65 6.32
N LEU A 142 -0.83 23.49 5.35
CA LEU A 142 -1.45 24.61 4.62
C LEU A 142 -2.92 24.84 4.99
N THR A 143 -3.56 23.93 5.73
CA THR A 143 -4.96 24.08 6.13
C THR A 143 -5.19 23.75 7.60
N HIS A 144 -6.29 24.24 8.17
CA HIS A 144 -6.73 23.86 9.52
C HIS A 144 -7.60 22.60 9.55
N VAL A 145 -7.85 21.97 8.38
CA VAL A 145 -8.79 20.85 8.22
C VAL A 145 -8.46 19.68 9.15
N THR A 146 -7.18 19.33 9.27
CA THR A 146 -6.75 18.23 10.16
C THR A 146 -6.98 18.56 11.63
N ALA A 147 -6.73 19.81 12.04
CA ALA A 147 -6.94 20.26 13.41
C ALA A 147 -8.44 20.31 13.75
N ASP A 148 -9.25 20.90 12.87
CA ASP A 148 -10.70 21.00 13.03
C ASP A 148 -11.36 19.61 13.09
N PHE A 149 -10.94 18.69 12.21
CA PHE A 149 -11.40 17.30 12.23
C PHE A 149 -10.96 16.59 13.51
N PHE A 150 -9.73 16.81 13.96
CA PHE A 150 -9.24 16.21 15.21
C PHE A 150 -10.04 16.69 16.40
N ASP A 151 -10.30 17.99 16.52
CA ASP A 151 -11.11 18.55 17.61
C ASP A 151 -12.56 18.09 17.55
N GLN A 152 -13.12 17.94 16.34
CA GLN A 152 -14.44 17.36 16.16
C GLN A 152 -14.47 15.89 16.63
N VAL A 153 -13.43 15.11 16.37
CA VAL A 153 -13.45 13.67 16.64
C VAL A 153 -12.93 13.31 18.03
N ARG A 154 -12.13 14.18 18.66
CA ARG A 154 -11.49 13.97 19.96
C ARG A 154 -12.56 13.66 21.03
N GLY A 155 -12.36 12.55 21.73
CA GLY A 155 -13.24 12.13 22.83
C GLY A 155 -14.55 11.47 22.39
N ARG A 156 -14.82 11.35 21.09
CA ARG A 156 -16.02 10.66 20.56
C ARG A 156 -15.75 9.18 20.31
N PRO A 157 -16.78 8.31 20.45
CA PRO A 157 -16.64 6.90 20.09
C PRO A 157 -16.42 6.74 18.58
N PHE A 158 -15.72 5.69 18.18
CA PHE A 158 -15.46 5.36 16.76
C PHE A 158 -14.60 6.37 16.01
N ALA A 159 -13.89 7.24 16.72
CA ALA A 159 -12.87 8.10 16.12
C ALA A 159 -11.95 7.27 15.21
N PRO A 160 -11.73 7.65 13.93
CA PRO A 160 -10.82 6.94 13.00
C PRO A 160 -9.34 7.22 13.33
N LEU A 161 -8.99 7.16 14.61
CA LEU A 161 -7.69 7.46 15.17
C LEU A 161 -7.40 6.39 16.23
N LEU A 162 -6.30 5.67 16.06
CA LEU A 162 -5.81 4.75 17.09
C LEU A 162 -4.97 5.54 18.10
N ALA A 163 -5.51 5.73 19.30
CA ALA A 163 -4.76 6.36 20.39
C ALA A 163 -3.66 5.41 20.91
N LEU A 164 -2.40 5.81 20.74
CA LEU A 164 -1.23 5.09 21.28
C LEU A 164 -0.98 5.45 22.74
N THR A 165 -1.24 6.70 23.13
CA THR A 165 -1.09 7.17 24.52
C THR A 165 -2.41 7.70 25.08
N GLY A 166 -2.54 7.65 26.41
CA GLY A 166 -3.61 8.36 27.14
C GLY A 166 -3.10 9.68 27.73
N GLY A 167 -4.01 10.48 28.27
CA GLY A 167 -3.67 11.73 28.98
C GLY A 167 -4.03 12.99 28.21
N THR A 168 -3.42 14.12 28.62
CA THR A 168 -3.76 15.47 28.17
C THR A 168 -3.31 15.78 26.73
N ARG A 169 -2.33 15.03 26.19
CA ARG A 169 -1.88 15.10 24.79
C ARG A 169 -1.80 13.70 24.16
N PRO A 170 -2.94 13.09 23.79
CA PRO A 170 -2.95 11.75 23.25
C PRO A 170 -2.29 11.73 21.86
N VAL A 171 -1.27 10.90 21.70
CA VAL A 171 -0.65 10.59 20.40
C VAL A 171 -1.55 9.57 19.72
N GLY A 172 -2.06 9.93 18.55
CA GLY A 172 -2.93 9.08 17.75
C GLY A 172 -2.32 8.81 16.38
N VAL A 173 -2.60 7.65 15.82
CA VAL A 173 -2.27 7.31 14.42
C VAL A 173 -3.57 7.25 13.63
N GLY A 174 -3.62 7.93 12.49
CA GLY A 174 -4.82 7.98 11.67
C GLY A 174 -5.16 6.64 11.04
N LEU A 175 -6.45 6.40 10.77
CA LEU A 175 -6.91 5.20 10.07
C LEU A 175 -6.17 4.99 8.73
N GLY A 176 -5.93 6.07 7.97
CA GLY A 176 -5.20 6.02 6.70
C GLY A 176 -3.77 5.52 6.88
N ASP A 177 -3.07 6.03 7.90
CA ASP A 177 -1.70 5.62 8.22
C ASP A 177 -1.65 4.16 8.67
N LEU A 178 -2.56 3.76 9.56
CA LEU A 178 -2.68 2.38 10.02
C LEU A 178 -2.94 1.44 8.84
N LEU A 179 -3.79 1.84 7.91
CA LEU A 179 -4.08 1.07 6.72
C LEU A 179 -2.81 0.89 5.88
N LEU A 180 -2.05 1.95 5.60
CA LEU A 180 -0.81 1.85 4.81
C LEU A 180 0.28 1.04 5.53
N LEU A 181 0.41 1.21 6.86
CA LEU A 181 1.32 0.44 7.71
C LEU A 181 1.05 -1.08 7.66
N VAL A 182 -0.20 -1.49 7.39
CA VAL A 182 -0.57 -2.90 7.28
C VAL A 182 -0.60 -3.37 5.82
N LEU A 183 -1.20 -2.58 4.93
CA LEU A 183 -1.42 -2.93 3.52
C LEU A 183 -0.12 -3.10 2.76
N PHE A 184 0.84 -2.17 2.90
CA PHE A 184 2.05 -2.24 2.11
C PHE A 184 2.91 -3.48 2.42
N PRO A 185 3.18 -3.84 3.69
CA PRO A 185 3.84 -5.11 4.01
C PRO A 185 3.13 -6.34 3.47
N LEU A 186 1.78 -6.38 3.49
CA LEU A 186 1.02 -7.52 2.93
C LEU A 186 1.19 -7.63 1.41
N VAL A 187 1.05 -6.51 0.71
CA VAL A 187 1.20 -6.48 -0.75
C VAL A 187 2.65 -6.77 -1.14
N ALA A 188 3.63 -6.31 -0.37
CA ALA A 188 5.04 -6.66 -0.55
C ALA A 188 5.32 -8.16 -0.30
N ALA A 189 4.68 -8.77 0.70
CA ALA A 189 4.78 -10.21 0.98
C ALA A 189 4.33 -11.04 -0.23
N LYS A 190 3.20 -10.64 -0.80
CA LYS A 190 2.63 -11.24 -2.01
C LYS A 190 3.56 -11.03 -3.20
N ALA A 191 3.86 -9.77 -3.53
CA ALA A 191 4.56 -9.39 -4.75
C ALA A 191 6.02 -9.87 -4.80
N TYR A 192 6.78 -9.65 -3.72
CA TYR A 192 8.24 -9.82 -3.69
C TYR A 192 8.73 -10.86 -2.67
N GLY A 193 7.90 -11.19 -1.67
CA GLY A 193 8.19 -12.23 -0.68
C GLY A 193 8.41 -11.71 0.75
N ARG A 194 8.75 -12.64 1.65
CA ARG A 194 8.82 -12.39 3.10
C ARG A 194 9.84 -11.33 3.50
N THR A 195 10.98 -11.25 2.81
CA THR A 195 12.02 -10.25 3.10
C THR A 195 11.54 -8.83 2.85
N ALA A 196 10.87 -8.59 1.72
CA ALA A 196 10.28 -7.28 1.40
C ALA A 196 9.20 -6.90 2.42
N ALA A 197 8.36 -7.84 2.83
CA ALA A 197 7.34 -7.63 3.85
C ALA A 197 7.93 -7.28 5.23
N LEU A 198 8.97 -8.02 5.65
CA LEU A 198 9.65 -7.76 6.92
C LEU A 198 10.31 -6.39 6.91
N LEU A 199 11.02 -6.04 5.82
CA LEU A 199 11.63 -4.71 5.70
C LEU A 199 10.58 -3.60 5.73
N ALA A 200 9.48 -3.76 5.01
CA ALA A 200 8.37 -2.81 5.01
C ALA A 200 7.76 -2.65 6.42
N GLY A 201 7.53 -3.76 7.12
CA GLY A 201 6.98 -3.75 8.48
C GLY A 201 7.95 -3.13 9.49
N VAL A 202 9.24 -3.45 9.42
CA VAL A 202 10.27 -2.87 10.31
C VAL A 202 10.39 -1.37 10.09
N VAL A 203 10.42 -0.91 8.83
CA VAL A 203 10.47 0.53 8.54
C VAL A 203 9.22 1.24 9.03
N GLY A 204 8.02 0.67 8.81
CA GLY A 204 6.78 1.25 9.31
C GLY A 204 6.76 1.39 10.84
N VAL A 205 7.17 0.35 11.56
CA VAL A 205 7.29 0.38 13.03
C VAL A 205 8.36 1.38 13.47
N ALA A 206 9.54 1.37 12.86
CA ALA A 206 10.63 2.26 13.23
C ALA A 206 10.23 3.74 13.07
N VAL A 207 9.59 4.11 11.96
CA VAL A 207 9.11 5.48 11.72
C VAL A 207 8.05 5.88 12.74
N THR A 208 7.06 5.01 12.97
CA THR A 208 5.97 5.30 13.93
C THR A 208 6.51 5.42 15.36
N SER A 209 7.43 4.54 15.76
CA SER A 209 8.09 4.58 17.07
C SER A 209 8.97 5.81 17.23
N ALA A 210 9.73 6.20 16.19
CA ALA A 210 10.57 7.39 16.24
C ALA A 210 9.74 8.67 16.43
N ILE A 211 8.64 8.81 15.67
CA ILE A 211 7.72 9.95 15.82
C ILE A 211 7.06 9.94 17.20
N SER A 212 6.62 8.76 17.68
CA SER A 212 6.07 8.63 19.03
C SER A 212 7.09 9.03 20.12
N ALA A 213 8.36 8.69 19.94
CA ALA A 213 9.43 9.09 20.85
C ALA A 213 9.68 10.61 20.82
N LEU A 214 9.60 11.25 19.65
CA LEU A 214 9.71 12.71 19.55
C LEU A 214 8.57 13.43 20.28
N PHE A 215 7.34 12.89 20.25
CA PHE A 215 6.24 13.39 21.08
C PHE A 215 6.50 13.17 22.57
N ALA A 216 7.04 12.01 22.95
CA ALA A 216 7.36 11.71 24.35
C ALA A 216 8.48 12.59 24.93
N LEU A 217 9.36 13.12 24.07
CA LEU A 217 10.44 14.05 24.42
C LEU A 217 10.01 15.53 24.31
N ASP A 218 8.73 15.81 24.09
CA ASP A 218 8.17 17.16 23.84
C ASP A 218 8.86 17.93 22.68
N ALA A 219 9.60 17.23 21.81
CA ALA A 219 10.21 17.80 20.61
C ALA A 219 9.17 18.08 19.52
N LEU A 220 8.08 17.32 19.50
CA LEU A 220 6.88 17.57 18.72
C LEU A 220 5.71 17.88 19.66
N THR A 221 5.09 19.04 19.47
CA THR A 221 3.99 19.52 20.33
C THR A 221 2.65 19.66 19.60
N ALA A 222 2.68 19.61 18.26
CA ALA A 222 1.52 19.69 17.38
C ALA A 222 1.38 18.41 16.53
N GLY A 223 0.23 18.23 15.89
CA GLY A 223 -0.01 17.10 14.99
C GLY A 223 1.07 16.97 13.91
N PHE A 224 1.59 15.76 13.72
CA PHE A 224 2.63 15.48 12.74
C PHE A 224 2.06 14.63 11.60
N PRO A 225 2.22 15.04 10.33
CA PRO A 225 1.69 14.30 9.18
C PRO A 225 2.57 13.07 8.88
N LEU A 226 2.22 11.91 9.44
CA LEU A 226 3.02 10.69 9.40
C LEU A 226 3.35 10.24 7.96
N LEU A 227 2.45 10.48 7.00
CA LEU A 227 2.64 10.06 5.61
C LEU A 227 3.69 10.88 4.88
N THR A 228 4.09 12.05 5.40
CA THR A 228 5.21 12.82 4.84
C THR A 228 6.53 12.07 4.93
N VAL A 229 6.69 11.20 5.92
CA VAL A 229 7.86 10.34 6.07
C VAL A 229 7.56 8.94 5.53
N LEU A 230 6.42 8.36 5.91
CA LEU A 230 6.09 6.98 5.58
C LEU A 230 5.84 6.77 4.08
N GLY A 231 5.15 7.70 3.41
CA GLY A 231 4.77 7.53 2.01
C GLY A 231 5.96 7.54 1.04
N PRO A 232 6.93 8.48 1.13
CA PRO A 232 8.15 8.43 0.33
C PRO A 232 8.96 7.16 0.56
N LEU A 233 8.99 6.64 1.79
CA LEU A 233 9.65 5.36 2.09
C LEU A 233 8.94 4.17 1.45
N ILE A 234 7.60 4.15 1.44
CA ILE A 234 6.81 3.14 0.72
C ILE A 234 7.12 3.19 -0.79
N VAL A 235 7.13 4.39 -1.37
CA VAL A 235 7.47 4.59 -2.79
C VAL A 235 8.89 4.13 -3.09
N ALA A 236 9.86 4.52 -2.26
CA ALA A 236 11.25 4.11 -2.43
C ALA A 236 11.41 2.58 -2.34
N GLN A 237 10.75 1.93 -1.38
CA GLN A 237 10.75 0.48 -1.27
C GLN A 237 10.12 -0.18 -2.50
N HIS A 238 8.99 0.32 -2.99
CA HIS A 238 8.40 -0.16 -4.23
C HIS A 238 9.36 -0.02 -5.41
N LEU A 239 10.03 1.13 -5.58
CA LEU A 239 10.99 1.35 -6.67
C LEU A 239 12.21 0.44 -6.57
N VAL A 240 12.75 0.24 -5.35
CA VAL A 240 13.89 -0.65 -5.14
C VAL A 240 13.53 -2.09 -5.48
N TRP A 241 12.41 -2.60 -4.97
CA TRP A 241 11.99 -3.98 -5.23
C TRP A 241 11.57 -4.17 -6.67
N SER A 242 10.75 -3.29 -7.23
CA SER A 242 10.33 -3.35 -8.63
C SER A 242 11.49 -3.26 -9.61
N ARG A 243 12.58 -2.53 -9.29
CA ARG A 243 13.79 -2.50 -10.13
C ARG A 243 14.64 -3.75 -9.96
N ARG A 244 14.72 -4.29 -8.74
CA ARG A 244 15.49 -5.51 -8.45
C ARG A 244 14.82 -6.77 -8.98
N THR A 245 13.50 -6.83 -9.06
CA THR A 245 12.75 -8.02 -9.47
C THR A 245 12.22 -7.91 -10.90
N GLY A 246 12.12 -9.05 -11.61
CA GLY A 246 11.60 -9.13 -12.97
C GLY A 246 10.15 -8.70 -13.13
N GLY A 247 9.39 -8.71 -12.04
CA GLY A 247 7.97 -8.35 -11.98
C GLY A 247 7.41 -8.46 -10.56
N GLU A 248 6.09 -8.46 -10.46
CA GLU A 248 5.31 -8.67 -9.22
C GLU A 248 4.46 -9.92 -9.35
N ARG A 249 4.36 -10.73 -8.29
CA ARG A 249 3.39 -11.84 -8.26
C ARG A 249 1.97 -11.36 -8.03
N SER A 250 1.03 -11.97 -8.74
CA SER A 250 -0.40 -11.84 -8.46
C SER A 250 -0.80 -12.60 -7.17
N THR A 251 -2.01 -12.33 -6.65
CA THR A 251 -2.55 -13.09 -5.50
C THR A 251 -2.72 -14.56 -5.84
N ALA A 252 -3.17 -14.86 -7.06
CA ALA A 252 -3.34 -16.22 -7.54
C ALA A 252 -2.00 -16.96 -7.62
N GLU A 253 -0.97 -16.33 -8.21
CA GLU A 253 0.38 -16.89 -8.28
C GLU A 253 0.99 -17.12 -6.89
N TRP A 254 0.80 -16.16 -5.98
CA TRP A 254 1.30 -16.29 -4.61
C TRP A 254 0.65 -17.47 -3.87
N ARG A 255 -0.67 -17.65 -3.99
CA ARG A 255 -1.40 -18.78 -3.41
C ARG A 255 -1.03 -20.12 -4.03
N ALA A 256 -0.79 -20.14 -5.35
CA ALA A 256 -0.31 -21.32 -6.06
C ALA A 256 1.13 -21.69 -5.70
N GLY A 257 1.82 -20.90 -4.85
CA GLY A 257 3.21 -21.15 -4.46
C GLY A 257 4.21 -20.82 -5.56
N ALA A 258 3.84 -19.98 -6.53
CA ALA A 258 4.72 -19.61 -7.63
C ALA A 258 6.06 -19.05 -7.10
N PRO A 259 7.19 -19.44 -7.72
CA PRO A 259 8.50 -18.94 -7.36
C PRO A 259 8.53 -17.40 -7.34
N ARG A 260 9.37 -16.85 -6.47
CA ARG A 260 9.53 -15.38 -6.40
C ARG A 260 10.03 -14.88 -7.76
N PRO A 261 9.63 -13.66 -8.18
CA PRO A 261 10.12 -13.11 -9.43
C PRO A 261 11.64 -13.05 -9.38
N ALA A 262 12.31 -13.65 -10.36
CA ALA A 262 13.76 -13.67 -10.42
C ALA A 262 14.31 -12.24 -10.41
N PRO A 263 15.49 -12.00 -9.81
CA PRO A 263 16.13 -10.71 -9.93
C PRO A 263 16.26 -10.33 -11.40
N ARG A 264 16.01 -9.07 -11.75
CA ARG A 264 16.40 -8.57 -13.08
C ARG A 264 17.92 -8.67 -13.13
N GLY A 265 18.43 -9.65 -13.89
CA GLY A 265 19.83 -9.73 -14.21
C GLY A 265 20.22 -8.41 -14.87
N ARG A 266 20.99 -7.58 -14.15
CA ARG A 266 21.64 -6.41 -14.77
C ARG A 266 22.67 -6.84 -15.82
N ASP A 267 23.19 -8.05 -15.68
CA ASP A 267 24.27 -8.59 -16.48
C ASP A 267 23.99 -10.06 -16.86
N ARG A 268 22.79 -10.36 -17.37
CA ARG A 268 22.68 -11.63 -18.11
C ARG A 268 23.39 -11.39 -19.43
N ALA A 269 24.68 -11.71 -19.48
CA ALA A 269 25.41 -11.87 -20.72
C ALA A 269 24.47 -12.65 -21.66
N PRO A 270 24.17 -12.12 -22.86
CA PRO A 270 23.21 -12.76 -23.74
C PRO A 270 23.63 -14.21 -23.93
N ASP A 271 22.66 -15.12 -23.88
CA ASP A 271 22.93 -16.56 -23.91
C ASP A 271 23.75 -16.86 -25.18
N PRO A 272 25.00 -17.35 -25.06
CA PRO A 272 25.87 -17.56 -26.22
C PRO A 272 25.25 -18.53 -27.23
N ALA A 273 24.37 -19.45 -26.80
CA ALA A 273 23.61 -20.32 -27.68
C ALA A 273 22.54 -19.56 -28.49
N LEU A 274 21.87 -18.59 -27.86
CA LEU A 274 20.92 -17.70 -28.52
C LEU A 274 21.62 -16.75 -29.49
N ILE A 275 22.81 -16.25 -29.12
CA ILE A 275 23.65 -15.40 -29.99
C ILE A 275 24.12 -16.18 -31.22
N ALA A 276 24.62 -17.41 -31.02
CA ALA A 276 25.06 -18.28 -32.10
C ALA A 276 23.88 -18.66 -33.03
N ALA A 277 22.70 -18.91 -32.46
CA ALA A 277 21.49 -19.21 -33.23
C ALA A 277 20.97 -18.02 -34.06
N LEU A 278 21.22 -16.79 -33.62
CA LEU A 278 20.77 -15.57 -34.32
C LEU A 278 21.69 -15.13 -35.48
N GLY A 279 22.83 -15.80 -35.72
CA GLY A 279 23.64 -15.61 -36.93
C GLY A 279 24.10 -14.18 -37.22
N LEU A 280 24.24 -13.36 -36.17
CA LEU A 280 24.46 -11.91 -36.29
C LEU A 280 25.85 -11.59 -36.84
N THR A 281 25.91 -11.10 -38.07
CA THR A 281 27.08 -10.39 -38.61
C THR A 281 27.00 -8.92 -38.15
N ALA A 282 28.00 -8.45 -37.40
CA ALA A 282 28.06 -7.05 -37.00
C ALA A 282 28.26 -6.16 -38.25
N PRO A 283 27.47 -5.08 -38.42
CA PRO A 283 27.69 -4.10 -39.47
C PRO A 283 29.10 -3.51 -39.33
N ALA A 284 29.84 -3.42 -40.43
CA ALA A 284 31.22 -2.91 -40.45
C ALA A 284 31.33 -1.43 -40.02
N ASP A 285 30.21 -0.71 -39.99
CA ASP A 285 30.16 0.75 -39.84
C ASP A 285 29.82 1.22 -38.41
N LEU A 286 29.81 0.30 -37.43
CA LEU A 286 29.50 0.66 -36.05
C LEU A 286 30.76 1.06 -35.28
N PRO A 287 30.71 2.17 -34.52
CA PRO A 287 31.82 2.57 -33.67
C PRO A 287 32.08 1.50 -32.61
N GLU A 288 33.36 1.23 -32.35
CA GLU A 288 33.83 0.25 -31.37
C GLU A 288 33.21 0.54 -29.99
N GLY A 289 32.56 -0.45 -29.38
CA GLY A 289 31.87 -0.29 -28.11
C GLY A 289 30.41 0.18 -28.21
N ALA A 290 29.83 0.30 -29.40
CA ALA A 290 28.42 0.63 -29.58
C ALA A 290 27.50 -0.54 -29.18
N TRP A 291 26.35 -0.24 -28.59
CA TRP A 291 25.33 -1.23 -28.28
C TRP A 291 24.33 -1.37 -29.43
N VAL A 292 23.98 -2.61 -29.79
CA VAL A 292 22.98 -2.98 -30.79
C VAL A 292 21.85 -3.79 -30.16
N ALA A 293 20.61 -3.43 -30.46
CA ALA A 293 19.39 -4.16 -30.16
C ALA A 293 19.00 -5.03 -31.36
N VAL A 294 18.74 -6.30 -31.12
CA VAL A 294 18.49 -7.31 -32.16
C VAL A 294 17.09 -7.88 -32.00
N ALA A 295 16.41 -8.08 -33.13
CA ALA A 295 15.12 -8.74 -33.22
C ALA A 295 15.19 -10.20 -33.66
N ASP A 296 14.07 -10.90 -33.51
CA ASP A 296 13.92 -12.29 -33.96
C ASP A 296 14.32 -12.43 -35.43
N GLY A 297 15.16 -13.43 -35.73
CA GLY A 297 15.77 -13.61 -37.06
C GLY A 297 17.08 -12.84 -37.30
N GLY A 298 17.70 -12.27 -36.27
CA GLY A 298 19.06 -11.70 -36.38
C GLY A 298 19.12 -10.29 -36.98
N ARG A 299 17.98 -9.59 -37.09
CA ARG A 299 17.94 -8.22 -37.62
C ARG A 299 18.28 -7.20 -36.53
N ILE A 300 19.20 -6.28 -36.80
CA ILE A 300 19.48 -5.15 -35.89
C ILE A 300 18.36 -4.12 -36.02
N VAL A 301 17.68 -3.83 -34.91
CA VAL A 301 16.52 -2.92 -34.84
C VAL A 301 16.82 -1.61 -34.10
N GLY A 302 17.97 -1.49 -33.42
CA GLY A 302 18.39 -0.23 -32.81
C GLY A 302 19.87 -0.22 -32.43
N THR A 303 20.45 0.98 -32.34
CA THR A 303 21.84 1.20 -31.92
C THR A 303 21.92 2.30 -30.85
N GLY A 304 22.97 2.32 -30.03
CA GLY A 304 23.21 3.41 -29.09
C GLY A 304 24.46 3.23 -28.24
N ALA A 305 24.87 4.29 -27.54
CA ALA A 305 26.06 4.26 -26.66
C ALA A 305 25.86 3.42 -25.37
N SER A 306 24.65 2.90 -25.12
CA SER A 306 24.34 2.01 -24.02
C SER A 306 23.21 1.06 -24.38
N ALA A 307 23.08 -0.05 -23.66
CA ALA A 307 22.01 -1.02 -23.86
C ALA A 307 20.59 -0.39 -23.79
N GLY A 308 20.42 0.60 -22.91
CA GLY A 308 19.16 1.33 -22.75
C GLY A 308 18.84 2.24 -23.94
N LEU A 309 19.86 2.90 -24.51
CA LEU A 309 19.71 3.75 -25.69
C LEU A 309 19.42 2.93 -26.94
N ALA A 310 20.08 1.77 -27.11
CA ALA A 310 19.80 0.87 -28.22
C ALA A 310 18.34 0.36 -28.21
N ARG A 311 17.81 0.00 -27.02
CA ARG A 311 16.40 -0.38 -26.86
C ARG A 311 15.44 0.78 -27.10
N ARG A 312 15.79 1.99 -26.68
CA ARG A 312 14.97 3.19 -26.91
C ARG A 312 14.92 3.50 -28.41
N ASN A 313 16.06 3.47 -29.10
CA ASN A 313 16.12 3.72 -30.53
C ASN A 313 15.27 2.70 -31.33
N ALA A 314 15.30 1.42 -30.92
CA ALA A 314 14.43 0.40 -31.52
C ALA A 314 12.93 0.70 -31.31
N ARG A 315 12.54 1.22 -30.15
CA ARG A 315 11.14 1.63 -29.88
C ARG A 315 10.74 2.85 -30.69
N GLU A 316 11.62 3.84 -30.82
CA GLU A 316 11.39 5.05 -31.62
C GLU A 316 11.21 4.73 -33.10
N ARG A 317 11.86 3.66 -33.59
CA ARG A 317 11.69 3.14 -34.96
C ARG A 317 10.44 2.26 -35.16
N GLY A 318 9.58 2.12 -34.14
CA GLY A 318 8.33 1.36 -34.26
C GLY A 318 8.46 -0.15 -34.05
N GLU A 319 9.56 -0.64 -33.47
CA GLU A 319 9.83 -2.07 -33.25
C GLU A 319 9.85 -2.46 -31.74
N PRO A 320 8.84 -2.09 -30.92
CA PRO A 320 8.94 -2.13 -29.45
C PRO A 320 8.92 -3.54 -28.83
N THR A 321 8.36 -4.53 -29.53
CA THR A 321 8.18 -5.93 -29.06
C THR A 321 9.17 -6.91 -29.66
N ALA A 322 9.97 -6.49 -30.63
CA ALA A 322 10.81 -7.39 -31.40
C ALA A 322 12.20 -7.61 -30.78
N VAL A 323 12.65 -6.80 -29.81
CA VAL A 323 14.03 -6.88 -29.28
C VAL A 323 14.24 -8.13 -28.41
N VAL A 324 14.94 -9.11 -28.96
CA VAL A 324 15.31 -10.38 -28.33
C VAL A 324 16.61 -10.25 -27.53
N ALA A 325 17.57 -9.46 -28.00
CA ALA A 325 18.89 -9.31 -27.36
C ALA A 325 19.46 -7.89 -27.53
N VAL A 326 20.41 -7.51 -26.65
CA VAL A 326 21.22 -6.30 -26.81
C VAL A 326 22.68 -6.63 -26.51
N ARG A 327 23.61 -6.21 -27.38
CA ARG A 327 25.05 -6.53 -27.30
C ARG A 327 25.88 -5.27 -27.54
N GLN A 328 27.08 -5.23 -26.96
CA GLN A 328 28.15 -4.30 -27.36
C GLN A 328 28.94 -4.89 -28.55
N VAL A 329 29.10 -4.12 -29.63
CA VAL A 329 29.92 -4.46 -30.81
C VAL A 329 31.38 -4.21 -30.49
#